data_AF-A0A838JGF1-F1
#
_entry.id   AF-A0A838JGF1-F1
#
_cell.length_a   1.000
_cell.length_b   1.000
_cell.length_c   1.000
_cell.angle_alpha   90.00
_cell.angle_beta   90.00
_cell.angle_gamma   90.00
#
_symmetry.space_group_name_H-M   'P 1'
#
loop_
_entity.id
_entity.type
_entity.pdbx_description
1 polymer ?
#
loop_
_entity_poly.entity_id
_entity_poly.type
_entity_poly.pdbx_seq_one_letter_code
_entity_poly.pdbx_strand_id
1 'polypeptide(L)'
;LSFVHVISSLHAGTGQGAGIIDLPIAREKVTGIPFLPGSSLKGALSTRCYNRDGDTNVCRDIFGPKEALNDGNARASLAQFSDQKLLLLPVRSLAGIFAWITSPYVLYRLLRDISDTDVEPPTNKVPTPTSVDSCYVVSDKSAIIPGLKSGEKKVYLEDLDLKVDISAETGEWAEWLKKQIFPDQKEEDDTFTSRFCIVHDDLFSFLLETATEVNARIRLEEETKTVREGALWYEETLPPETILSGLVLATLLKDGKVSSVEQVFSEIGSLAKSTIQLGGKATVGRGLCRIRLVGGQ
;
A
#
# COMPACT_ATOMS: atom_id res chain seq x y z
N LEU A 1 10.02 0.65 9.37
CA LEU A 1 8.69 0.60 8.70
C LEU A 1 8.80 1.13 7.27
N SER A 2 8.05 0.57 6.32
CA SER A 2 7.94 1.04 4.94
C SER A 2 6.48 1.30 4.58
N PHE A 3 6.24 2.38 3.83
CA PHE A 3 4.95 2.71 3.24
C PHE A 3 5.08 2.83 1.72
N VAL A 4 4.08 2.34 1.00
CA VAL A 4 3.96 2.49 -0.45
C VAL A 4 2.67 3.22 -0.77
N HIS A 5 2.80 4.43 -1.32
CA HIS A 5 1.68 5.22 -1.83
C HIS A 5 1.52 4.96 -3.33
N VAL A 6 0.37 4.41 -3.71
CA VAL A 6 0.02 4.10 -5.10
C VAL A 6 -0.47 5.37 -5.79
N ILE A 7 0.27 5.86 -6.80
CA ILE A 7 -0.07 7.09 -7.54
C ILE A 7 -0.94 6.80 -8.77
N SER A 8 -0.74 5.63 -9.39
CA SER A 8 -1.54 5.11 -10.50
C SER A 8 -1.94 3.67 -10.19
N SER A 9 -3.08 3.19 -10.68
CA SER A 9 -3.60 1.86 -10.33
C SER A 9 -2.51 0.79 -10.39
N LEU A 10 -2.41 -0.02 -9.33
CA LEU A 10 -1.33 -0.97 -9.14
C LEU A 10 -1.82 -2.40 -9.41
N HIS A 11 -1.20 -3.07 -10.38
CA HIS A 11 -1.42 -4.49 -10.64
C HIS A 11 -0.31 -5.33 -9.98
N ALA A 12 -0.50 -5.71 -8.72
CA ALA A 12 0.38 -6.63 -8.00
C ALA A 12 -0.01 -8.09 -8.31
N GLY A 13 0.08 -8.50 -9.57
CA GLY A 13 -0.41 -9.82 -10.02
C GLY A 13 0.37 -11.00 -9.47
N THR A 14 -0.31 -12.13 -9.24
CA THR A 14 0.29 -13.42 -8.84
C THR A 14 0.32 -14.46 -9.95
N GLY A 15 -0.03 -14.06 -11.18
CA GLY A 15 -0.23 -14.96 -12.32
C GLY A 15 -1.70 -14.95 -12.78
N GLN A 16 -2.12 -16.04 -13.43
CA GLN A 16 -3.52 -16.22 -13.82
C GLN A 16 -4.35 -16.78 -12.65
N GLY A 17 -5.54 -16.21 -12.46
CA GLY A 17 -6.54 -16.70 -11.50
C GLY A 17 -7.41 -17.80 -12.11
N ALA A 18 -7.99 -18.63 -11.24
CA ALA A 18 -9.01 -19.62 -11.61
C ALA A 18 -10.46 -19.10 -11.43
N GLY A 19 -10.61 -17.79 -11.16
CA GLY A 19 -11.90 -17.15 -10.88
C GLY A 19 -12.48 -16.42 -12.08
N ILE A 20 -13.47 -15.56 -11.82
CA ILE A 20 -14.11 -14.69 -12.83
C ILE A 20 -13.13 -13.63 -13.37
N ILE A 21 -12.14 -13.26 -12.55
CA ILE A 21 -11.07 -12.33 -12.93
C ILE A 21 -9.87 -13.15 -13.41
N ASP A 22 -9.49 -12.96 -14.68
CA ASP A 22 -8.36 -13.67 -15.30
C ASP A 22 -7.02 -13.32 -14.64
N LEU A 23 -6.81 -12.03 -14.36
CA LEU A 23 -5.59 -11.51 -13.74
C LEU A 23 -5.93 -10.80 -12.41
N PRO A 24 -6.08 -11.54 -11.30
CA PRO A 24 -6.32 -10.95 -9.98
C PRO A 24 -5.04 -10.36 -9.38
N ILE A 25 -5.20 -9.49 -8.38
CA ILE A 25 -4.08 -9.02 -7.55
C ILE A 25 -3.72 -10.06 -6.46
N ALA A 26 -2.52 -9.95 -5.90
CA ALA A 26 -2.08 -10.71 -4.72
C ALA A 26 -2.98 -10.43 -3.52
N ARG A 27 -3.48 -11.49 -2.88
CA ARG A 27 -4.29 -11.44 -1.66
C ARG A 27 -3.83 -12.48 -0.66
N GLU A 28 -3.83 -12.14 0.62
CA GLU A 28 -3.64 -13.08 1.70
C GLU A 28 -4.77 -14.12 1.70
N LYS A 29 -4.44 -15.42 1.72
CA LYS A 29 -5.44 -16.47 1.52
C LYS A 29 -6.54 -16.51 2.57
N VAL A 30 -6.22 -16.16 3.82
CA VAL A 30 -7.15 -16.26 4.96
C VAL A 30 -7.98 -14.99 5.13
N THR A 31 -7.37 -13.82 4.95
CA THR A 31 -8.00 -12.51 5.26
C THR A 31 -8.56 -11.83 4.02
N GLY A 32 -8.17 -12.25 2.81
CA GLY A 32 -8.51 -11.58 1.57
C GLY A 32 -7.79 -10.25 1.34
N ILE A 33 -6.95 -9.81 2.28
CA ILE A 33 -6.25 -8.52 2.25
C ILE A 33 -5.27 -8.47 1.08
N PRO A 34 -5.42 -7.51 0.15
CA PRO A 34 -4.45 -7.29 -0.90
C PRO A 34 -3.07 -6.94 -0.36
N PHE A 35 -2.04 -7.40 -1.06
CA PHE A 35 -0.66 -7.02 -0.75
C PHE A 35 0.18 -6.94 -2.02
N LEU A 36 1.27 -6.19 -1.94
CA LEU A 36 2.34 -6.24 -2.92
C LEU A 36 3.46 -7.13 -2.36
N PRO A 37 3.87 -8.20 -3.06
CA PRO A 37 4.94 -9.07 -2.60
C PRO A 37 6.23 -8.29 -2.30
N GLY A 38 6.92 -8.65 -1.22
CA GLY A 38 8.20 -8.03 -0.84
C GLY A 38 9.27 -8.18 -1.93
N SER A 39 9.19 -9.24 -2.73
CA SER A 39 10.01 -9.46 -3.91
C SER A 39 9.81 -8.38 -4.99
N SER A 40 8.60 -7.84 -5.15
CA SER A 40 8.33 -6.75 -6.09
C SER A 40 9.02 -5.46 -5.68
N LEU A 41 8.95 -5.11 -4.39
CA LEU A 41 9.65 -3.94 -3.84
C LEU A 41 11.17 -4.11 -3.93
N LYS A 42 11.68 -5.27 -3.49
CA LYS A 42 13.11 -5.63 -3.56
C LYS A 42 13.62 -5.55 -5.00
N GLY A 43 12.91 -6.16 -5.94
CA GLY A 43 13.31 -6.24 -7.35
C GLY A 43 13.39 -4.87 -8.02
N ALA A 44 12.41 -4.00 -7.76
CA ALA A 44 12.41 -2.64 -8.31
C ALA A 44 13.56 -1.78 -7.76
N LEU A 45 13.79 -1.82 -6.44
CA LEU A 45 14.90 -1.09 -5.81
C LEU A 45 16.27 -1.66 -6.22
N SER A 46 16.40 -2.98 -6.29
CA SER A 46 17.60 -3.66 -6.78
C SER A 46 17.93 -3.24 -8.21
N THR A 47 16.95 -3.27 -9.11
CA THR A 47 17.11 -2.82 -10.51
C THR A 47 17.60 -1.38 -10.57
N ARG A 48 17.04 -0.50 -9.73
CA ARG A 48 17.46 0.90 -9.66
C ARG A 48 18.90 1.05 -9.14
N CYS A 49 19.30 0.28 -8.13
CA CYS A 49 20.67 0.25 -7.62
C CYS A 49 21.64 -0.10 -8.74
N TYR A 50 21.38 -1.22 -9.42
CA TYR A 50 22.23 -1.71 -10.50
C TYR A 50 22.26 -0.79 -11.72
N ASN A 51 21.17 -0.08 -12.03
CA ASN A 51 21.15 0.90 -13.12
C ASN A 51 21.88 2.20 -12.77
N ARG A 52 21.82 2.63 -11.50
CA ARG A 52 22.49 3.85 -11.01
C ARG A 52 24.00 3.64 -10.86
N ASP A 53 24.40 2.54 -10.25
CA ASP A 53 25.77 2.34 -9.77
C ASP A 53 26.54 1.26 -10.55
N GLY A 54 25.85 0.46 -11.36
CA GLY A 54 26.42 -0.75 -11.97
C GLY A 54 26.46 -1.93 -11.01
N ASP A 55 27.17 -2.99 -11.40
CA ASP A 55 27.28 -4.23 -10.63
C ASP A 55 28.33 -4.12 -9.51
N THR A 56 28.01 -3.30 -8.50
CA THR A 56 28.89 -3.00 -7.37
C THR A 56 28.68 -3.97 -6.21
N ASN A 57 29.70 -4.13 -5.37
CA ASN A 57 29.58 -4.92 -4.14
C ASN A 57 28.52 -4.36 -3.18
N VAL A 58 28.25 -3.05 -3.19
CA VAL A 58 27.18 -2.46 -2.36
C VAL A 58 25.81 -2.97 -2.81
N CYS A 59 25.50 -2.93 -4.12
CA CYS A 59 24.23 -3.45 -4.62
C CYS A 59 24.10 -4.97 -4.39
N ARG A 60 25.19 -5.73 -4.58
CA ARG A 60 25.22 -7.18 -4.33
C ARG A 60 25.02 -7.51 -2.86
N ASP A 61 25.66 -6.78 -1.95
CA ASP A 61 25.49 -6.99 -0.51
C ASP A 61 24.04 -6.68 -0.11
N ILE A 62 23.50 -5.52 -0.49
CA ILE A 62 22.16 -5.09 -0.05
C ILE A 62 21.05 -5.96 -0.65
N PHE A 63 21.09 -6.23 -1.95
CA PHE A 63 19.98 -6.87 -2.67
C PHE A 63 20.26 -8.31 -3.09
N GLY A 64 21.49 -8.77 -3.02
CA GLY A 64 21.94 -10.04 -3.61
C GLY A 64 22.44 -9.87 -5.05
N PRO A 65 23.19 -10.85 -5.59
CA PRO A 65 23.71 -10.81 -6.96
C PRO A 65 22.59 -10.90 -8.02
N LYS A 66 22.84 -10.36 -9.22
CA LYS A 66 21.89 -10.45 -10.35
C LYS A 66 21.64 -11.87 -10.83
N GLU A 67 22.70 -12.69 -10.82
CA GLU A 67 22.66 -14.10 -11.23
C GLU A 67 23.04 -14.98 -10.04
N ALA A 68 22.44 -16.16 -9.98
CA ALA A 68 22.81 -17.16 -8.98
C ALA A 68 24.26 -17.58 -9.23
N LEU A 69 25.15 -17.23 -8.30
CA LEU A 69 26.53 -17.68 -8.35
C LEU A 69 26.56 -19.18 -7.99
N ASN A 70 26.93 -20.02 -8.96
CA ASN A 70 27.06 -21.47 -8.78
C ASN A 70 28.36 -21.88 -8.05
N ASP A 71 29.07 -20.94 -7.41
CA ASP A 71 30.43 -21.13 -6.91
C ASP A 71 30.52 -21.41 -5.40
N GLY A 72 29.41 -21.68 -4.72
CA GLY A 72 29.40 -21.96 -3.28
C GLY A 72 29.61 -20.71 -2.40
N ASN A 73 29.80 -19.53 -2.99
CA ASN A 73 29.88 -18.23 -2.30
C ASN A 73 28.52 -17.49 -2.31
N ALA A 74 27.41 -18.22 -2.32
CA ALA A 74 26.08 -17.63 -2.23
C ALA A 74 25.93 -16.90 -0.88
N ARG A 75 25.95 -15.56 -0.91
CA ARG A 75 25.76 -14.70 0.26
C ARG A 75 24.30 -14.24 0.35
N ALA A 76 23.75 -14.28 1.56
CA ALA A 76 22.44 -13.72 1.84
C ALA A 76 22.48 -12.19 1.65
N SER A 77 21.41 -11.61 1.13
CA SER A 77 21.27 -10.16 0.99
C SER A 77 21.09 -9.50 2.37
N LEU A 78 21.71 -8.34 2.58
CA LEU A 78 21.63 -7.61 3.85
C LEU A 78 20.22 -7.08 4.14
N ALA A 79 19.47 -6.71 3.09
CA ALA A 79 18.11 -6.21 3.22
C ALA A 79 17.06 -7.29 2.93
N GLN A 80 16.07 -7.37 3.82
CA GLN A 80 14.91 -8.24 3.72
C GLN A 80 13.67 -7.36 3.65
N PHE A 81 12.82 -7.61 2.65
CA PHE A 81 11.62 -6.84 2.39
C PHE A 81 10.43 -7.76 2.65
N SER A 82 9.63 -7.45 3.66
CA SER A 82 8.36 -8.13 3.87
C SER A 82 7.33 -7.71 2.82
N ASP A 83 6.26 -8.48 2.70
CA ASP A 83 5.11 -8.12 1.87
C ASP A 83 4.50 -6.79 2.34
N GLN A 84 4.19 -5.92 1.39
CA GLN A 84 3.58 -4.62 1.64
C GLN A 84 2.06 -4.81 1.63
N LYS A 85 1.46 -4.91 2.80
CA LYS A 85 0.04 -5.23 3.01
C LYS A 85 -0.80 -3.96 2.97
N LEU A 86 -2.03 -4.07 2.51
CA LEU A 86 -2.96 -2.94 2.49
C LEU A 86 -3.17 -2.37 3.89
N LEU A 87 -2.93 -1.06 4.00
CA LEU A 87 -3.16 -0.26 5.20
C LEU A 87 -4.39 0.62 5.03
N LEU A 88 -4.44 1.39 3.93
CA LEU A 88 -5.56 2.27 3.58
C LEU A 88 -6.05 1.98 2.17
N LEU A 89 -7.35 1.69 2.05
CA LEU A 89 -8.03 1.54 0.77
C LEU A 89 -8.82 2.82 0.47
N PRO A 90 -8.61 3.48 -0.68
CA PRO A 90 -9.48 4.57 -1.09
C PRO A 90 -10.78 3.99 -1.65
N VAL A 91 -11.90 4.38 -1.05
CA VAL A 91 -13.25 3.96 -1.46
C VAL A 91 -14.06 5.20 -1.79
N ARG A 92 -14.84 5.15 -2.88
CA ARG A 92 -15.67 6.28 -3.29
C ARG A 92 -16.60 6.68 -2.16
N SER A 93 -16.66 7.98 -1.90
CA SER A 93 -17.57 8.56 -0.92
C SER A 93 -18.49 9.56 -1.61
N LEU A 94 -19.76 9.62 -1.19
CA LEU A 94 -20.73 10.57 -1.76
C LEU A 94 -20.28 12.03 -1.61
N ALA A 95 -19.66 12.36 -0.47
CA ALA A 95 -19.02 13.64 -0.20
C ALA A 95 -17.50 13.46 -0.09
N GLY A 96 -16.74 14.52 -0.36
CA GLY A 96 -15.28 14.47 -0.19
C GLY A 96 -14.55 13.60 -1.22
N ILE A 97 -15.18 13.23 -2.34
CA ILE A 97 -14.64 12.42 -3.45
C ILE A 97 -14.43 10.94 -3.08
N PHE A 98 -13.64 10.67 -2.04
CA PHE A 98 -13.35 9.33 -1.54
C PHE A 98 -12.93 9.39 -0.06
N ALA A 99 -13.00 8.25 0.62
CA ALA A 99 -12.46 8.06 1.95
C ALA A 99 -11.25 7.12 1.91
N TRP A 100 -10.19 7.44 2.65
CA TRP A 100 -9.16 6.45 3.00
C TRP A 100 -9.69 5.60 4.14
N ILE A 101 -10.15 4.39 3.82
CA ILE A 101 -10.70 3.47 4.80
C ILE A 101 -9.64 2.52 5.33
N THR A 102 -9.76 2.19 6.61
CA THR A 102 -9.04 1.11 7.27
C THR A 102 -9.97 0.42 8.27
N SER A 103 -9.47 -0.57 9.00
CA SER A 103 -10.26 -1.30 10.00
C SER A 103 -9.46 -1.57 11.27
N PRO A 104 -10.13 -1.89 12.39
CA PRO A 104 -9.46 -2.26 13.63
C PRO A 104 -8.43 -3.37 13.45
N TYR A 105 -8.76 -4.43 12.70
CA TYR A 105 -7.84 -5.53 12.42
C TYR A 105 -6.55 -5.05 11.74
N VAL A 106 -6.66 -4.18 10.73
CA VAL A 106 -5.50 -3.65 10.00
C VAL A 106 -4.65 -2.74 10.90
N LEU A 107 -5.27 -1.89 11.72
CA LEU A 107 -4.54 -1.01 12.65
C LEU A 107 -3.83 -1.80 13.75
N TYR A 108 -4.45 -2.86 14.30
CA TYR A 108 -3.78 -3.75 15.26
C TYR A 108 -2.60 -4.51 14.63
N ARG A 109 -2.67 -4.84 13.34
CA ARG A 109 -1.50 -5.39 12.61
C ARG A 109 -0.40 -4.37 12.50
N LEU A 110 -0.73 -3.14 12.12
CA LEU A 110 0.26 -2.06 12.05
C LEU A 110 0.91 -1.80 13.42
N LEU A 111 0.16 -1.84 14.53
CA LEU A 111 0.74 -1.74 15.88
C LEU A 111 1.77 -2.85 16.17
N ARG A 112 1.50 -4.10 15.74
CA ARG A 112 2.47 -5.19 15.87
C ARG A 112 3.73 -4.93 15.05
N ASP A 113 3.57 -4.51 13.79
CA ASP A 113 4.71 -4.17 12.94
C ASP A 113 5.51 -2.98 13.51
N ILE A 114 4.84 -1.97 14.08
CA ILE A 114 5.50 -0.83 14.76
C ILE A 114 6.30 -1.32 15.98
N SER A 115 5.78 -2.28 16.75
CA SER A 115 6.47 -2.80 17.95
C SER A 115 7.79 -3.52 17.66
N ASP A 116 8.00 -3.95 16.41
CA ASP A 116 9.26 -4.51 15.92
C ASP A 116 10.21 -3.43 15.36
N THR A 117 9.92 -2.14 15.58
CA THR A 117 10.70 -0.99 15.11
C THR A 117 10.97 0.01 16.24
N ASP A 118 11.81 1.01 15.96
CA ASP A 118 12.11 2.17 16.81
C ASP A 118 11.07 3.30 16.69
N VAL A 119 9.96 3.07 15.99
CA VAL A 119 8.92 4.07 15.75
C VAL A 119 7.91 4.02 16.89
N GLU A 120 7.58 5.18 17.46
CA GLU A 120 6.51 5.27 18.46
C GLU A 120 5.12 5.24 17.80
N PRO A 121 4.18 4.42 18.30
CA PRO A 121 2.80 4.40 17.81
C PRO A 121 2.05 5.69 18.18
N PRO A 122 0.96 6.06 17.48
CA PRO A 122 0.13 7.19 17.88
C PRO A 122 -0.50 6.97 19.26
N THR A 123 -1.02 5.76 19.47
CA THR A 123 -1.73 5.32 20.66
C THR A 123 -1.87 3.80 20.61
N ASN A 124 -2.02 3.16 21.78
CA ASN A 124 -2.29 1.72 21.86
C ASN A 124 -3.80 1.39 21.73
N LYS A 125 -4.64 2.41 21.64
CA LYS A 125 -6.08 2.25 21.48
C LYS A 125 -6.46 2.32 20.00
N VAL A 126 -7.23 1.33 19.56
CA VAL A 126 -7.75 1.28 18.19
C VAL A 126 -9.27 1.48 18.25
N PRO A 127 -9.80 2.56 17.64
CA PRO A 127 -11.25 2.77 17.53
C PRO A 127 -11.90 1.56 16.86
N THR A 128 -12.92 0.99 17.49
CA THR A 128 -13.60 -0.21 17.00
C THR A 128 -15.09 0.09 16.82
N PRO A 129 -15.56 0.23 15.56
CA PRO A 129 -16.98 0.43 15.29
C PRO A 129 -17.83 -0.66 15.94
N THR A 130 -18.93 -0.26 16.59
CA THR A 130 -19.78 -1.18 17.37
C THR A 130 -20.72 -2.02 16.50
N SER A 131 -20.92 -1.62 15.25
CA SER A 131 -21.75 -2.33 14.28
C SER A 131 -21.15 -2.23 12.88
N VAL A 132 -21.57 -3.13 11.98
CA VAL A 132 -21.09 -3.16 10.58
C VAL A 132 -21.48 -1.89 9.81
N ASP A 133 -22.59 -1.25 10.20
CA ASP A 133 -23.13 -0.02 9.62
C ASP A 133 -22.63 1.25 10.33
N SER A 134 -21.50 1.20 11.05
CA SER A 134 -20.89 2.38 11.66
C SER A 134 -19.41 2.54 11.30
N CYS A 135 -18.94 3.77 11.40
CA CYS A 135 -17.55 4.14 11.14
C CYS A 135 -17.10 5.28 12.05
N TYR A 136 -15.79 5.33 12.32
CA TYR A 136 -15.17 6.49 12.95
C TYR A 136 -14.56 7.44 11.92
N VAL A 137 -14.76 8.72 12.13
CA VAL A 137 -14.09 9.80 11.41
C VAL A 137 -13.35 10.72 12.38
N VAL A 138 -12.43 11.53 11.88
CA VAL A 138 -11.59 12.42 12.70
C VAL A 138 -12.41 13.51 13.39
N SER A 139 -13.37 14.10 12.69
CA SER A 139 -14.19 15.17 13.23
C SER A 139 -15.54 15.29 12.55
N ASP A 140 -16.39 16.10 13.16
CA ASP A 140 -17.75 16.37 12.73
C ASP A 140 -17.83 17.28 11.48
N LYS A 141 -16.66 17.76 11.02
CA LYS A 141 -16.39 18.54 9.79
C LYS A 141 -15.66 17.73 8.73
N SER A 142 -15.51 16.42 8.93
CA SER A 142 -14.87 15.53 7.95
C SER A 142 -15.47 15.72 6.56
N ALA A 143 -14.62 15.79 5.54
CA ALA A 143 -15.02 16.09 4.16
C ALA A 143 -15.92 15.01 3.55
N ILE A 144 -15.91 13.80 4.12
CA ILE A 144 -16.73 12.66 3.69
C ILE A 144 -18.12 12.62 4.34
N ILE A 145 -18.42 13.55 5.26
CA ILE A 145 -19.78 13.79 5.77
C ILE A 145 -20.46 14.79 4.82
N PRO A 146 -21.56 14.43 4.15
CA PRO A 146 -22.31 15.39 3.35
C PRO A 146 -22.85 16.52 4.23
N GLY A 147 -22.79 17.77 3.75
CA GLY A 147 -23.27 18.96 4.44
C GLY A 147 -24.79 19.06 4.54
N LEU A 148 -25.44 18.05 5.13
CA LEU A 148 -26.88 18.01 5.36
C LEU A 148 -27.23 18.92 6.54
N LYS A 149 -28.14 19.87 6.30
CA LYS A 149 -28.54 20.90 7.29
C LYS A 149 -29.41 20.35 8.44
N SER A 150 -29.95 19.15 8.30
CA SER A 150 -30.81 18.49 9.28
C SER A 150 -30.74 16.96 9.09
N GLY A 151 -30.50 16.22 10.17
CA GLY A 151 -30.41 14.75 10.16
C GLY A 151 -29.21 14.20 10.93
N GLU A 152 -29.21 12.89 11.18
CA GLU A 152 -28.05 12.17 11.70
C GLU A 152 -26.88 12.27 10.72
N LYS A 153 -25.67 12.47 11.24
CA LYS A 153 -24.46 12.50 10.42
C LYS A 153 -24.20 11.09 9.90
N LYS A 154 -24.06 10.99 8.58
CA LYS A 154 -23.77 9.74 7.88
C LYS A 154 -22.61 9.92 6.92
N VAL A 155 -21.85 8.84 6.73
CA VAL A 155 -20.89 8.69 5.62
C VAL A 155 -21.50 7.68 4.66
N TYR A 156 -21.36 7.94 3.36
CA TYR A 156 -21.88 7.05 2.32
C TYR A 156 -20.69 6.56 1.50
N LEU A 157 -20.33 5.28 1.67
CA LEU A 157 -19.23 4.64 0.95
C LEU A 157 -19.82 3.72 -0.10
N GLU A 158 -19.55 3.99 -1.39
CA GLU A 158 -20.29 3.39 -2.50
C GLU A 158 -21.82 3.52 -2.31
N ASP A 159 -22.51 2.40 -2.09
CA ASP A 159 -23.94 2.27 -1.83
C ASP A 159 -24.28 1.94 -0.37
N LEU A 160 -23.33 2.13 0.55
CA LEU A 160 -23.43 1.76 1.97
C LEU A 160 -23.58 3.00 2.85
N ASP A 161 -24.61 2.99 3.69
CA ASP A 161 -24.92 4.06 4.65
C ASP A 161 -24.30 3.76 6.01
N LEU A 162 -23.38 4.61 6.48
CA LEU A 162 -22.68 4.42 7.75
C LEU A 162 -23.02 5.51 8.77
N LYS A 163 -23.36 5.09 9.99
CA LYS A 163 -23.49 5.96 11.15
C LYS A 163 -22.11 6.46 11.56
N VAL A 164 -22.02 7.75 11.88
CA VAL A 164 -20.76 8.40 12.21
C VAL A 164 -20.54 8.46 13.71
N ASP A 165 -19.42 7.88 14.14
CA ASP A 165 -18.83 8.09 15.45
C ASP A 165 -17.54 8.93 15.34
N ILE A 166 -17.19 9.61 16.43
CA ILE A 166 -15.97 10.42 16.52
C ILE A 166 -15.23 10.04 17.80
N SER A 167 -13.92 9.87 17.71
CA SER A 167 -13.06 9.62 18.86
C SER A 167 -11.75 10.40 18.75
N ALA A 168 -11.14 10.73 19.89
CA ALA A 168 -9.83 11.39 19.92
C ALA A 168 -8.76 10.47 19.31
N GLU A 169 -8.85 9.17 19.60
CA GLU A 169 -7.96 8.14 19.08
C GLU A 169 -7.97 8.08 17.54
N THR A 170 -9.13 8.28 16.89
CA THR A 170 -9.20 8.37 15.41
C THR A 170 -8.37 9.55 14.88
N GLY A 171 -8.40 10.69 15.56
CA GLY A 171 -7.58 11.85 15.23
C GLY A 171 -6.09 11.60 15.43
N GLU A 172 -5.70 10.96 16.54
CA GLU A 172 -4.31 10.56 16.81
C GLU A 172 -3.75 9.65 15.70
N TRP A 173 -4.54 8.66 15.28
CA TRP A 173 -4.20 7.78 14.15
C TRP A 173 -4.03 8.54 12.84
N ALA A 174 -4.99 9.40 12.51
CA ALA A 174 -4.98 10.14 11.25
C ALA A 174 -3.78 11.10 11.15
N GLU A 175 -3.49 11.85 12.22
CA GLU A 175 -2.35 12.79 12.26
C GLU A 175 -1.01 12.06 12.21
N TRP A 176 -0.88 10.95 12.94
CA TRP A 176 0.34 10.15 12.89
C TRP A 176 0.56 9.56 11.50
N LEU A 177 -0.47 8.97 10.88
CA LEU A 177 -0.38 8.42 9.53
C LEU A 177 -0.03 9.50 8.50
N LYS A 178 -0.67 10.68 8.59
CA LYS A 178 -0.34 11.84 7.75
C LYS A 178 1.15 12.19 7.85
N LYS A 179 1.68 12.30 9.07
CA LYS A 179 3.10 12.60 9.30
C LYS A 179 4.04 11.53 8.74
N GLN A 180 3.68 10.25 8.86
CA GLN A 180 4.53 9.16 8.36
C GLN A 180 4.51 9.03 6.84
N ILE A 181 3.34 9.18 6.22
CA ILE A 181 3.12 8.91 4.79
C ILE A 181 3.38 10.18 3.95
N PHE A 182 2.97 11.34 4.45
CA PHE A 182 2.98 12.62 3.74
C PHE A 182 3.69 13.74 4.53
N PRO A 183 4.98 13.58 4.92
CA PRO A 183 5.68 14.55 5.75
C PRO A 183 5.86 15.94 5.12
N ASP A 184 5.81 16.01 3.78
CA ASP A 184 5.95 17.27 3.02
C ASP A 184 4.61 17.99 2.79
N GLN A 185 3.47 17.38 3.18
CA GLN A 185 2.20 18.08 3.15
C GLN A 185 2.19 19.19 4.20
N LYS A 186 1.82 20.40 3.79
CA LYS A 186 1.66 21.53 4.70
C LYS A 186 0.66 21.17 5.78
N GLU A 187 0.87 21.64 7.00
CA GLU A 187 -0.08 21.40 8.11
C GLU A 187 -1.50 21.85 7.77
N GLU A 188 -1.61 22.94 7.00
CA GLU A 188 -2.84 23.52 6.46
C GLU A 188 -3.59 22.62 5.45
N ASP A 189 -2.90 21.62 4.87
CA ASP A 189 -3.50 20.62 3.99
C ASP A 189 -4.14 19.50 4.84
N ASP A 190 -5.42 19.66 5.15
CA ASP A 190 -6.25 18.70 5.89
C ASP A 190 -6.83 17.60 4.97
N THR A 191 -6.34 17.43 3.74
CA THR A 191 -6.96 16.50 2.77
C THR A 191 -6.96 15.05 3.26
N PHE A 192 -5.87 14.60 3.88
CA PHE A 192 -5.76 13.23 4.39
C PHE A 192 -6.68 12.98 5.58
N THR A 193 -6.49 13.77 6.63
CA THR A 193 -7.18 13.70 7.92
C THR A 193 -8.68 13.91 7.78
N SER A 194 -9.12 14.86 6.93
CA SER A 194 -10.55 15.08 6.66
C SER A 194 -11.24 13.93 5.93
N ARG A 195 -10.50 12.99 5.33
CA ARG A 195 -11.02 11.84 4.56
C ARG A 195 -10.67 10.48 5.18
N PHE A 196 -9.99 10.47 6.32
CA PHE A 196 -9.64 9.25 7.02
C PHE A 196 -10.87 8.66 7.74
N CYS A 197 -11.10 7.36 7.54
CA CYS A 197 -12.26 6.66 8.06
C CYS A 197 -11.88 5.26 8.55
N ILE A 198 -12.32 4.89 9.76
CA ILE A 198 -12.15 3.54 10.30
C ILE A 198 -13.52 2.85 10.25
N VAL A 199 -13.64 1.80 9.46
CA VAL A 199 -14.86 1.00 9.31
C VAL A 199 -14.76 -0.32 10.07
N HIS A 200 -15.90 -0.99 10.28
CA HIS A 200 -15.92 -2.33 10.87
C HIS A 200 -15.14 -3.34 10.01
N ASP A 201 -14.52 -4.35 10.64
CA ASP A 201 -13.70 -5.35 9.93
C ASP A 201 -14.48 -6.12 8.86
N ASP A 202 -15.73 -6.53 9.13
CA ASP A 202 -16.59 -7.20 8.14
C ASP A 202 -16.93 -6.30 6.94
N LEU A 203 -17.18 -5.01 7.18
CA LEU A 203 -17.42 -4.04 6.11
C LEU A 203 -16.13 -3.81 5.30
N PHE A 204 -14.99 -3.70 5.98
CA PHE A 204 -13.70 -3.61 5.31
C PHE A 204 -13.47 -4.83 4.42
N SER A 205 -13.68 -6.04 4.94
CA SER A 205 -13.57 -7.31 4.20
C SER A 205 -14.43 -7.33 2.94
N PHE A 206 -15.68 -6.88 3.03
CA PHE A 206 -16.55 -6.72 1.87
C PHE A 206 -15.97 -5.74 0.84
N LEU A 207 -15.51 -4.57 1.29
CA LEU A 207 -14.93 -3.53 0.41
C LEU A 207 -13.59 -3.96 -0.21
N LEU A 208 -12.85 -4.86 0.41
CA LEU A 208 -11.66 -5.46 -0.21
C LEU A 208 -12.00 -6.19 -1.51
N GLU A 209 -13.18 -6.77 -1.62
CA GLU A 209 -13.62 -7.52 -2.79
C GLU A 209 -14.32 -6.63 -3.82
N THR A 210 -15.02 -5.60 -3.37
CA THR A 210 -15.93 -4.81 -4.23
C THR A 210 -15.38 -3.45 -4.64
N ALA A 211 -14.45 -2.86 -3.88
CA ALA A 211 -13.91 -1.53 -4.15
C ALA A 211 -12.54 -1.52 -4.87
N THR A 212 -12.10 -2.67 -5.39
CA THR A 212 -10.94 -2.73 -6.29
C THR A 212 -11.37 -2.48 -7.73
N GLU A 213 -10.44 -1.99 -8.57
CA GLU A 213 -10.74 -1.70 -9.96
C GLU A 213 -10.67 -2.99 -10.80
N VAL A 214 -11.78 -3.40 -11.38
CA VAL A 214 -11.83 -4.51 -12.35
C VAL A 214 -12.08 -3.96 -13.75
N ASN A 215 -11.10 -4.12 -14.63
CA ASN A 215 -11.13 -3.57 -16.00
C ASN A 215 -11.17 -4.69 -17.04
N ALA A 216 -12.13 -4.62 -17.96
CA ALA A 216 -12.11 -5.43 -19.17
C ALA A 216 -11.05 -4.91 -20.15
N ARG A 217 -10.25 -5.81 -20.70
CA ARG A 217 -9.22 -5.52 -21.71
C ARG A 217 -9.47 -6.38 -22.94
N ILE A 218 -9.22 -5.78 -24.11
CA ILE A 218 -9.34 -6.46 -25.40
C ILE A 218 -8.07 -6.28 -26.22
N ARG A 219 -7.83 -7.22 -27.12
CA ARG A 219 -6.90 -7.03 -28.25
C ARG A 219 -7.70 -7.00 -29.55
N LEU A 220 -7.49 -5.97 -30.35
CA LEU A 220 -8.12 -5.81 -31.65
C LEU A 220 -7.27 -6.45 -32.75
N GLU A 221 -7.91 -7.00 -33.78
CA GLU A 221 -7.28 -7.28 -35.06
C GLU A 221 -7.05 -5.97 -35.82
N GLU A 222 -5.86 -5.82 -36.40
CA GLU A 222 -5.43 -4.54 -36.95
C GLU A 222 -6.22 -4.14 -38.20
N GLU A 223 -6.55 -5.10 -39.06
CA GLU A 223 -7.23 -4.87 -40.34
C GLU A 223 -8.73 -4.61 -40.16
N THR A 224 -9.42 -5.45 -39.38
CA THR A 224 -10.88 -5.41 -39.22
C THR A 224 -11.34 -4.48 -38.11
N LYS A 225 -10.42 -4.09 -37.19
CA LYS A 225 -10.74 -3.37 -35.95
C LYS A 225 -11.76 -4.09 -35.07
N THR A 226 -11.91 -5.41 -35.21
CA THR A 226 -12.74 -6.25 -34.35
C THR A 226 -11.91 -6.90 -33.25
N VAL A 227 -12.53 -7.37 -32.17
CA VAL A 227 -11.83 -8.12 -31.11
C VAL A 227 -11.29 -9.42 -31.69
N ARG A 228 -10.00 -9.72 -31.44
CA ARG A 228 -9.41 -11.02 -31.75
C ARG A 228 -10.08 -12.10 -30.89
N GLU A 229 -10.41 -13.23 -31.51
CA GLU A 229 -10.99 -14.37 -30.81
C GLU A 229 -10.14 -14.79 -29.59
N GLY A 230 -10.80 -14.99 -28.44
CA GLY A 230 -10.14 -15.34 -27.17
C GLY A 230 -9.30 -14.23 -26.53
N ALA A 231 -9.38 -12.99 -27.03
CA ALA A 231 -8.58 -11.87 -26.52
C ALA A 231 -9.40 -10.81 -25.79
N LEU A 232 -10.35 -11.26 -24.95
CA LEU A 232 -11.04 -10.49 -23.92
C LEU A 232 -10.65 -11.08 -22.56
N TRP A 233 -10.22 -10.25 -21.62
CA TRP A 233 -9.88 -10.68 -20.26
C TRP A 233 -10.15 -9.55 -19.25
N TYR A 234 -10.25 -9.91 -17.97
CA TYR A 234 -10.43 -8.99 -16.86
C TYR A 234 -9.16 -8.88 -16.01
N GLU A 235 -8.79 -7.64 -15.71
CA GLU A 235 -7.64 -7.32 -14.86
C GLU A 235 -8.09 -6.55 -13.62
N GLU A 236 -7.72 -7.04 -12.45
CA GLU A 236 -7.93 -6.36 -11.17
C GLU A 236 -6.73 -5.48 -10.82
N THR A 237 -6.98 -4.32 -10.23
CA THR A 237 -5.95 -3.42 -9.72
C THR A 237 -6.34 -2.75 -8.42
N LEU A 238 -5.34 -2.47 -7.58
CA LEU A 238 -5.50 -1.54 -6.47
C LEU A 238 -5.68 -0.12 -7.02
N PRO A 239 -6.66 0.64 -6.53
CA PRO A 239 -6.91 2.00 -6.98
C PRO A 239 -5.76 2.96 -6.62
N PRO A 240 -5.59 4.07 -7.38
CA PRO A 240 -4.75 5.20 -6.96
C PRO A 240 -5.12 5.68 -5.56
N GLU A 241 -4.17 6.24 -4.84
CA GLU A 241 -4.24 6.65 -3.42
C GLU A 241 -4.19 5.50 -2.40
N THR A 242 -4.13 4.23 -2.84
CA THR A 242 -3.90 3.10 -1.93
C THR A 242 -2.60 3.25 -1.15
N ILE A 243 -2.65 3.01 0.17
CA ILE A 243 -1.46 2.92 1.02
C ILE A 243 -1.24 1.48 1.44
N LEU A 244 -0.05 0.96 1.14
CA LEU A 244 0.44 -0.31 1.65
C LEU A 244 1.52 -0.06 2.72
N SER A 245 1.68 -0.97 3.67
CA SER A 245 2.74 -0.93 4.67
C SER A 245 3.41 -2.27 4.87
N GLY A 246 4.67 -2.24 5.28
CA GLY A 246 5.41 -3.43 5.69
C GLY A 246 6.69 -3.08 6.43
N LEU A 247 7.51 -4.10 6.66
CA LEU A 247 8.82 -4.00 7.29
C LEU A 247 9.94 -4.19 6.26
N VAL A 248 11.00 -3.41 6.44
CA VAL A 248 12.30 -3.63 5.81
C VAL A 248 13.29 -3.87 6.94
N LEU A 249 13.90 -5.06 6.93
CA LEU A 249 14.89 -5.45 7.92
C LEU A 249 16.27 -5.41 7.28
N ALA A 250 17.24 -4.95 8.05
CA ALA A 250 18.64 -4.93 7.66
C ALA A 250 19.44 -5.82 8.62
N THR A 251 20.35 -6.59 8.05
CA THR A 251 21.31 -7.43 8.78
C THR A 251 22.71 -7.13 8.28
N LEU A 252 23.73 -7.48 9.06
CA LEU A 252 25.14 -7.29 8.66
C LEU A 252 25.84 -8.61 8.42
N LEU A 253 26.70 -8.62 7.39
CA LEU A 253 27.66 -9.69 7.16
C LEU A 253 29.01 -9.29 7.76
N LYS A 254 29.72 -10.26 8.35
CA LYS A 254 31.04 -10.03 8.95
C LYS A 254 32.10 -9.54 7.95
N ASP A 255 31.96 -9.87 6.67
CA ASP A 255 32.94 -9.54 5.61
C ASP A 255 32.30 -8.81 4.40
N GLY A 256 31.22 -8.05 4.64
CA GLY A 256 30.58 -7.21 3.61
C GLY A 256 31.31 -5.89 3.36
N LYS A 257 31.07 -5.25 2.21
CA LYS A 257 31.49 -3.86 1.95
C LYS A 257 30.61 -2.85 2.67
N VAL A 258 29.36 -3.21 2.92
CA VAL A 258 28.47 -2.43 3.78
C VAL A 258 28.75 -2.79 5.23
N SER A 259 29.18 -1.80 6.00
CA SER A 259 29.70 -2.01 7.36
C SER A 259 28.70 -1.67 8.46
N SER A 260 27.54 -1.10 8.14
CA SER A 260 26.54 -0.68 9.13
C SER A 260 25.11 -0.75 8.58
N VAL A 261 24.14 -0.88 9.49
CA VAL A 261 22.72 -0.99 9.16
C VAL A 261 22.19 0.35 8.61
N GLU A 262 22.70 1.45 9.15
CA GLU A 262 22.40 2.81 8.73
C GLU A 262 22.82 3.04 7.27
N GLN A 263 23.94 2.45 6.83
CA GLN A 263 24.36 2.49 5.44
C GLN A 263 23.36 1.74 4.53
N VAL A 264 22.84 0.59 4.97
CA VAL A 264 21.80 -0.15 4.23
C VAL A 264 20.55 0.72 4.06
N PHE A 265 20.03 1.30 5.14
CA PHE A 265 18.83 2.13 5.07
C PHE A 265 19.05 3.44 4.32
N SER A 266 20.23 4.04 4.40
CA SER A 266 20.61 5.22 3.62
C SER A 266 20.57 4.95 2.12
N GLU A 267 21.13 3.81 1.67
CA GLU A 267 21.10 3.42 0.27
C GLU A 267 19.68 3.11 -0.23
N ILE A 268 18.91 2.33 0.52
CA ILE A 268 17.52 2.05 0.16
C ILE A 268 16.71 3.35 0.13
N GLY A 269 16.89 4.24 1.12
CA GLY A 269 16.25 5.55 1.18
C GLY A 269 16.60 6.42 -0.04
N SER A 270 17.87 6.42 -0.45
CA SER A 270 18.33 7.12 -1.66
C SER A 270 17.66 6.60 -2.94
N LEU A 271 17.51 5.28 -3.05
CA LEU A 271 16.82 4.63 -4.18
C LEU A 271 15.30 4.87 -4.18
N ALA A 272 14.70 5.08 -3.00
CA ALA A 272 13.28 5.34 -2.81
C ALA A 272 12.85 6.81 -3.04
N LYS A 273 13.80 7.75 -3.21
CA LYS A 273 13.50 9.20 -3.26
C LYS A 273 12.56 9.65 -4.38
N SER A 274 12.54 8.97 -5.52
CA SER A 274 11.63 9.31 -6.62
C SER A 274 10.61 8.21 -6.84
N THR A 275 9.53 8.56 -7.55
CA THR A 275 8.54 7.60 -8.04
C THR A 275 9.21 6.38 -8.65
N ILE A 276 8.69 5.21 -8.31
CA ILE A 276 9.15 3.90 -8.76
C ILE A 276 8.00 3.16 -9.41
N GLN A 277 8.31 2.26 -10.35
CA GLN A 277 7.32 1.36 -10.93
C GLN A 277 7.31 0.05 -10.14
N LEU A 278 6.15 -0.35 -9.64
CA LEU A 278 5.89 -1.59 -8.91
C LEU A 278 4.77 -2.38 -9.60
N GLY A 279 4.82 -3.70 -9.49
CA GLY A 279 3.85 -4.59 -10.14
C GLY A 279 4.02 -4.69 -11.66
N GLY A 280 2.98 -5.16 -12.35
CA GLY A 280 2.98 -5.32 -13.81
C GLY A 280 2.37 -4.13 -14.56
N LYS A 281 2.33 -4.26 -15.90
CA LYS A 281 1.57 -3.38 -16.81
C LYS A 281 2.05 -1.91 -16.85
N ALA A 282 3.35 -1.71 -16.65
CA ALA A 282 3.99 -0.38 -16.68
C ALA A 282 3.70 0.43 -17.95
N THR A 283 3.73 -0.21 -19.13
CA THR A 283 3.59 0.45 -20.43
C THR A 283 2.19 1.02 -20.70
N VAL A 284 1.20 0.66 -19.87
CA VAL A 284 -0.16 1.22 -19.91
C VAL A 284 -0.45 2.11 -18.70
N GLY A 285 0.59 2.66 -18.08
CA GLY A 285 0.50 3.67 -17.04
C GLY A 285 0.14 3.14 -15.65
N ARG A 286 0.33 1.85 -15.38
CA ARG A 286 0.04 1.23 -14.08
C ARG A 286 1.28 1.14 -13.19
N GLY A 287 1.06 1.16 -11.88
CA GLY A 287 2.07 0.81 -10.88
C GLY A 287 3.10 1.90 -10.53
N LEU A 288 2.86 3.17 -10.88
CA LEU A 288 3.64 4.28 -10.32
C LEU A 288 3.34 4.42 -8.83
N CYS A 289 4.38 4.36 -8.00
CA CYS A 289 4.28 4.44 -6.55
C CYS A 289 5.38 5.35 -5.95
N ARG A 290 5.12 5.91 -4.77
CA ARG A 290 6.13 6.51 -3.89
C ARG A 290 6.40 5.56 -2.73
N ILE A 291 7.66 5.46 -2.32
CA ILE A 291 8.08 4.65 -1.18
C ILE A 291 8.56 5.59 -0.08
N ARG A 292 8.12 5.35 1.15
CA ARG A 292 8.63 6.04 2.33
C ARG A 292 9.15 5.03 3.34
N LEU A 293 10.34 5.26 3.86
CA LEU A 293 10.91 4.53 4.98
C LEU A 293 10.84 5.40 6.23
N VAL A 294 10.45 4.80 7.34
CA VAL A 294 10.29 5.44 8.65
C VAL A 294 10.95 4.56 9.71
N GLY A 295 11.74 5.18 10.59
CA GLY A 295 12.57 4.49 11.58
C GLY A 295 13.84 3.90 10.97
N GLY A 296 14.43 2.93 11.66
CA GLY A 296 15.58 2.15 11.20
C GLY A 296 16.93 2.85 11.41
N GLN A 297 17.26 3.13 12.68
CA GLN A 297 18.65 3.29 13.12
C GLN A 297 19.28 1.91 13.38
#